data_AF-A0A9N9SG54-F1
#
_entry.id   AF-A0A9N9SG54-F1
#
_cell.length_a   1.000
_cell.length_b   1.000
_cell.length_c   1.000
_cell.angle_alpha   90.00
_cell.angle_beta   90.00
_cell.angle_gamma   90.00
#
_symmetry.space_group_name_H-M   'P 1'
#
loop_
_entity.id
_entity.type
_entity.pdbx_description
1 polymer ?
#
loop_
_entity_poly.entity_id
_entity_poly.type
_entity_poly.pdbx_seq_one_letter_code
_entity_poly.pdbx_strand_id
1 'polypeptide(L)'
;MLLGELLVSFFRYYASYNFQQYAISVRAGCSLSIDECRYAKAPKNDPHQWKYLCIEEPFDLTNTARSVFDTEALKHLKTLIGSAYAELDESKTLDNLLPAVGGDGEEGR
;
A
#
# COMPACT_ATOMS: atom_id res chain seq x y z
N MET A 1 -4.40 12.70 17.67
CA MET A 1 -4.43 12.30 16.25
C MET A 1 -5.83 11.80 15.95
N LEU A 2 -6.55 12.47 15.07
CA LEU A 2 -7.90 12.09 14.63
C LEU A 2 -7.81 11.13 13.44
N LEU A 3 -8.90 10.42 13.16
CA LEU A 3 -8.95 9.46 12.05
C LEU A 3 -8.63 10.11 10.69
N GLY A 4 -9.18 11.31 10.42
CA GLY A 4 -8.88 12.04 9.19
C GLY A 4 -7.40 12.42 9.05
N GLU A 5 -6.76 12.86 10.14
CA GLU A 5 -5.33 13.17 10.15
C GLU A 5 -4.46 11.93 9.93
N LEU A 6 -4.88 10.79 10.48
CA LEU A 6 -4.22 9.50 10.28
C LEU A 6 -4.33 9.06 8.82
N LEU A 7 -5.49 9.23 8.20
CA LEU A 7 -5.71 8.87 6.80
C LEU A 7 -4.86 9.75 5.86
N VAL A 8 -4.85 11.07 6.06
CA VAL A 8 -3.97 11.97 5.31
C VAL A 8 -2.50 11.56 5.48
N SER A 9 -2.10 11.25 6.71
CA SER A 9 -0.73 10.82 7.01
C SER A 9 -0.38 9.47 6.39
N PHE A 10 -1.33 8.55 6.28
CA PHE A 10 -1.16 7.26 5.60
C PHE A 10 -0.81 7.46 4.12
N PHE A 11 -1.60 8.27 3.40
CA PHE A 11 -1.32 8.58 1.99
C PHE A 11 -0.02 9.36 1.84
N ARG A 12 0.25 10.34 2.71
CA ARG A 12 1.52 11.08 2.72
C ARG A 12 2.74 10.16 2.86
N TYR A 13 2.65 9.21 3.80
CA TYR A 13 3.71 8.25 4.08
C TYR A 13 4.00 7.40 2.83
N TYR A 14 2.97 6.79 2.25
CA TYR A 14 3.17 5.93 1.08
C TYR A 14 3.45 6.68 -0.22
N ALA A 15 3.05 7.96 -0.35
CA ALA A 15 3.42 8.80 -1.49
C ALA A 15 4.94 9.03 -1.57
N SER A 16 5.63 9.04 -0.42
CA SER A 16 7.09 9.25 -0.32
C SER A 16 7.88 7.99 0.06
N TYR A 17 7.20 6.87 0.28
CA TYR A 17 7.83 5.62 0.70
C TYR A 17 8.79 5.07 -0.37
N ASN A 18 9.97 4.62 0.07
CA ASN A 18 10.98 4.09 -0.83
C ASN A 18 10.79 2.58 -1.09
N PHE A 19 9.85 2.27 -1.98
CA PHE A 19 9.55 0.91 -2.45
C PHE A 19 10.73 0.18 -3.12
N GLN A 20 11.79 0.89 -3.51
CA GLN A 20 12.95 0.29 -4.18
C GLN A 20 13.98 -0.28 -3.20
N GLN A 21 13.97 0.18 -1.95
CA GLN A 21 14.93 -0.22 -0.93
C GLN A 21 14.30 -1.02 0.20
N TYR A 22 13.01 -0.79 0.48
CA TYR A 22 12.38 -1.32 1.68
C TYR A 22 11.12 -2.13 1.42
N ALA A 23 10.98 -3.22 2.17
CA ALA A 23 9.78 -4.00 2.32
C ALA A 23 9.01 -3.57 3.58
N ILE A 24 7.68 -3.62 3.50
CA ILE A 24 6.79 -3.35 4.64
C ILE A 24 6.69 -4.65 5.47
N SER A 25 7.00 -4.60 6.77
CA SER A 25 6.84 -5.76 7.66
C SER A 25 6.04 -5.39 8.90
N VAL A 26 4.88 -6.04 9.06
CA VAL A 26 4.08 -5.92 10.28
C VAL A 26 4.72 -6.71 11.42
N ARG A 27 5.34 -7.86 11.12
CA ARG A 27 6.05 -8.71 12.10
C ARG A 27 7.19 -7.95 12.78
N ALA A 28 7.97 -7.18 12.02
CA ALA A 28 9.05 -6.37 12.56
C ALA A 28 8.58 -5.04 13.16
N GLY A 29 7.34 -4.61 12.86
CA GLY A 29 6.83 -3.30 13.25
C GLY A 29 7.54 -2.13 12.56
N CYS A 30 8.26 -2.40 11.46
CA CYS A 30 9.05 -1.41 10.72
C CYS A 30 9.27 -1.85 9.27
N SER A 31 9.96 -0.99 8.52
CA SER A 31 10.47 -1.32 7.19
C SER A 31 11.74 -2.15 7.29
N LEU A 32 11.78 -3.25 6.55
CA LEU A 32 12.98 -4.09 6.38
C LEU A 32 13.65 -3.78 5.05
N SER A 33 14.95 -3.99 4.95
CA SER A 33 15.59 -3.94 3.63
C SER A 33 15.03 -5.05 2.73
N ILE A 34 14.89 -4.79 1.43
CA ILE A 34 14.43 -5.81 0.49
C ILE A 34 15.33 -7.04 0.51
N ASP A 35 16.64 -6.87 0.66
CA ASP A 35 17.59 -7.98 0.69
C ASP A 35 17.39 -8.87 1.92
N GLU A 36 17.09 -8.29 3.09
CA GLU A 36 16.77 -9.07 4.29
C GLU A 36 15.59 -10.02 4.05
N CYS A 37 14.50 -9.51 3.46
CA CYS A 37 13.34 -10.32 3.14
C CYS A 37 13.60 -11.32 2.00
N ARG A 38 14.31 -10.87 0.95
CA ARG A 38 14.65 -11.69 -0.23
C ARG A 38 15.46 -12.92 0.14
N TYR A 39 16.37 -12.79 1.11
CA TYR A 39 17.26 -13.87 1.54
C TYR A 39 16.80 -14.56 2.84
N ALA A 40 15.61 -14.23 3.34
CA ALA A 40 15.01 -14.91 4.50
C ALA A 40 14.79 -16.40 4.18
N LYS A 41 15.21 -17.27 5.11
CA LYS A 41 15.08 -18.71 4.96
C LYS A 41 13.65 -19.15 5.29
N ALA A 42 12.80 -19.27 4.27
CA ALA A 42 11.46 -19.80 4.40
C ALA A 42 11.08 -20.71 3.21
N PRO A 43 10.25 -21.76 3.40
CA PRO A 43 10.02 -22.79 2.39
C PRO A 43 9.42 -22.29 1.06
N LYS A 44 8.62 -21.22 1.11
CA LYS A 44 7.90 -20.65 -0.05
C LYS A 44 8.48 -19.31 -0.51
N ASN A 45 9.60 -18.89 0.06
CA ASN A 45 10.19 -17.60 -0.25
C ASN A 45 10.93 -17.65 -1.59
N ASP A 46 10.37 -17.02 -2.61
CA ASP A 46 10.98 -16.89 -3.93
C ASP A 46 11.67 -15.52 -4.06
N PRO A 47 13.01 -15.47 -4.16
CA PRO A 47 13.76 -14.22 -4.28
C PRO A 47 13.32 -13.29 -5.41
N HIS A 48 12.76 -13.84 -6.50
CA HIS A 48 12.32 -13.06 -7.67
C HIS A 48 11.07 -12.22 -7.39
N GLN A 49 10.31 -12.55 -6.34
CA GLN A 49 9.10 -11.82 -5.96
C GLN A 49 9.41 -10.50 -5.23
N TRP A 50 10.66 -10.28 -4.81
CA TRP A 50 11.08 -9.12 -4.03
C TRP A 50 11.70 -8.01 -4.91
N LYS A 51 10.91 -7.47 -5.84
CA LYS A 51 11.41 -6.51 -6.84
C LYS A 51 10.63 -5.20 -6.92
N TYR A 52 9.30 -5.25 -6.86
CA TYR A 52 8.44 -4.09 -7.04
C TYR A 52 7.80 -3.71 -5.71
N LEU A 53 6.52 -4.02 -5.48
CA LEU A 53 5.89 -3.84 -4.18
C LEU A 53 6.25 -5.00 -3.25
N CYS A 54 6.93 -4.70 -2.14
CA CYS A 54 7.41 -5.70 -1.19
C CYS A 54 6.69 -5.55 0.15
N ILE A 55 5.89 -6.55 0.52
CA ILE A 55 5.16 -6.62 1.79
C ILE A 55 5.37 -8.02 2.36
N GLU A 56 6.10 -8.11 3.48
CA GLU A 56 6.38 -9.38 4.16
C GLU A 56 5.10 -9.93 4.82
N GLU A 57 4.74 -11.15 4.47
CA GLU A 57 3.75 -11.93 5.19
C GLU A 57 4.34 -12.39 6.54
N PRO A 58 3.70 -12.08 7.68
CA PRO A 58 4.31 -12.20 9.00
C PRO A 58 4.64 -13.63 9.46
N PHE A 59 4.06 -14.67 8.86
CA PHE A 59 4.22 -16.06 9.29
C PHE A 59 5.09 -16.87 8.34
N ASP A 60 4.84 -16.77 7.03
CA ASP A 60 5.56 -17.56 6.03
C ASP A 60 6.70 -16.81 5.33
N LEU A 61 6.88 -15.52 5.66
CA LEU A 61 7.95 -14.65 5.19
C LEU A 61 8.01 -14.55 3.66
N THR A 62 6.88 -14.71 2.98
CA THR A 62 6.75 -14.48 1.55
C THR A 62 6.35 -13.03 1.25
N ASN A 63 6.45 -12.63 -0.01
CA ASN A 63 5.91 -11.33 -0.44
C ASN A 63 4.41 -11.45 -0.74
N THR A 64 3.55 -10.85 0.10
CA THR A 64 2.10 -10.86 -0.11
C THR A 64 1.66 -10.07 -1.35
N ALA A 65 2.48 -9.10 -1.78
CA ALA A 65 2.20 -8.21 -2.89
C ALA A 65 2.77 -8.71 -4.24
N ARG A 66 3.08 -10.00 -4.34
CA ARG A 66 3.65 -10.65 -5.54
C ARG A 66 2.84 -10.48 -6.84
N SER A 67 1.57 -10.06 -6.76
CA SER A 67 0.74 -9.71 -7.92
C SER A 67 1.17 -8.42 -8.62
N VAL A 68 1.95 -7.57 -7.97
CA VAL A 68 2.58 -6.39 -8.59
C VAL A 68 3.94 -6.84 -9.14
N PHE A 69 3.94 -7.39 -10.35
CA PHE A 69 5.11 -8.04 -10.96
C PHE A 69 5.77 -7.23 -12.07
N ASP A 70 5.32 -6.00 -12.33
CA ASP A 70 5.93 -5.12 -13.31
C ASP A 70 6.03 -3.66 -12.83
N THR A 71 6.87 -2.91 -13.54
CA THR A 71 7.17 -1.52 -13.22
C THR A 71 5.97 -0.59 -13.44
N GLU A 72 5.11 -0.89 -14.41
CA GLU A 72 3.98 -0.03 -14.77
C GLU A 72 2.88 -0.11 -13.72
N ALA A 73 2.59 -1.30 -13.19
CA ALA A 73 1.69 -1.50 -12.07
C ALA A 73 2.17 -0.72 -10.82
N LEU A 74 3.46 -0.79 -10.50
CA LEU A 74 4.02 -0.03 -9.37
C LEU A 74 3.95 1.48 -9.60
N LYS A 75 4.29 1.96 -10.81
CA LYS A 75 4.17 3.39 -11.16
C LYS A 75 2.74 3.87 -11.04
N HIS A 76 1.79 3.11 -11.57
CA HIS A 76 0.36 3.44 -11.50
C HIS A 76 -0.12 3.54 -10.05
N LEU A 77 0.24 2.58 -9.20
CA LEU A 77 -0.04 2.62 -7.77
C LEU A 77 0.54 3.88 -7.09
N LYS A 78 1.81 4.20 -7.36
CA LYS A 78 2.46 5.40 -6.80
C LYS A 78 1.76 6.69 -7.23
N THR A 79 1.34 6.78 -8.49
CA THR A 79 0.57 7.92 -9.00
C THR A 79 -0.77 8.04 -8.27
N LEU A 80 -1.52 6.94 -8.12
CA LEU A 80 -2.81 6.95 -7.42
C LEU A 80 -2.66 7.36 -5.95
N ILE A 81 -1.69 6.80 -5.23
CA ILE A 81 -1.43 7.17 -3.82
C ILE A 81 -1.03 8.65 -3.71
N GLY A 82 -0.20 9.15 -4.63
CA GLY A 82 0.21 10.55 -4.67
C GLY A 82 -0.95 11.51 -4.96
N SER A 83 -1.81 11.18 -5.93
CA SER A 83 -3.00 11.97 -6.23
C SER A 83 -3.99 11.98 -5.06
N ALA A 84 -4.25 10.81 -4.46
CA ALA A 84 -5.10 10.70 -3.28
C ALA A 84 -4.57 11.52 -2.09
N TYR A 85 -3.25 11.53 -1.87
CA TYR A 85 -2.64 12.39 -0.87
C TYR A 85 -2.89 13.88 -1.15
N ALA A 86 -2.59 14.34 -2.38
CA ALA A 86 -2.73 15.75 -2.74
C ALA A 86 -4.17 16.24 -2.57
N GLU A 87 -5.13 15.45 -3.02
CA GLU A 87 -6.55 15.75 -2.94
C GLU A 87 -7.08 15.76 -1.50
N LEU A 88 -6.73 14.75 -0.69
CA LEU A 88 -7.11 14.72 0.72
C LEU A 88 -6.45 15.85 1.51
N ASP A 89 -5.21 16.22 1.16
CA ASP A 89 -4.49 17.27 1.87
C ASP A 89 -5.07 18.66 1.58
N GLU A 90 -5.56 18.88 0.36
CA GLU A 90 -6.20 20.14 -0.03
C GLU A 90 -7.66 20.22 0.43
N SER A 91 -8.47 19.22 0.07
CA SER A 91 -9.93 19.29 0.18
C SER A 91 -10.46 18.90 1.56
N LYS A 92 -9.71 18.08 2.31
CA LYS A 92 -10.13 17.46 3.58
C LYS A 92 -11.48 16.72 3.50
N THR A 93 -11.92 16.33 2.30
CA THR A 93 -13.13 15.52 2.06
C THR A 93 -12.78 14.15 1.47
N LEU A 94 -13.66 13.17 1.67
CA LEU A 94 -13.55 11.83 1.11
C LEU A 94 -14.28 11.66 -0.22
N ASP A 95 -15.10 12.63 -0.64
CA ASP A 95 -16.08 12.45 -1.73
C ASP A 95 -15.44 11.98 -3.05
N ASN A 96 -14.24 12.46 -3.35
CA ASN A 96 -13.53 12.11 -4.58
C ASN A 96 -12.69 10.83 -4.45
N LEU A 97 -12.32 10.46 -3.22
CA LEU A 97 -11.52 9.25 -2.95
C LEU A 97 -12.42 8.01 -2.76
N LEU A 98 -13.54 8.20 -2.06
CA LEU A 98 -14.54 7.20 -1.73
C LEU A 98 -15.91 7.83 -2.01
N PRO A 99 -16.32 7.93 -3.29
CA PRO A 99 -17.62 8.45 -3.62
C PRO A 99 -18.68 7.64 -2.88
N ALA A 100 -19.59 8.35 -2.20
CA ALA A 100 -20.70 7.72 -1.55
C ALA A 100 -21.46 6.91 -2.60
N VAL A 101 -21.50 5.59 -2.43
CA VAL A 101 -22.42 4.75 -3.21
C VAL A 101 -23.81 5.29 -2.88
N GLY A 102 -24.46 5.88 -3.87
CA GLY A 102 -25.84 6.33 -3.73
C GLY A 102 -26.63 5.16 -3.17
N GLY A 103 -27.25 5.36 -2.01
CA GLY A 103 -28.29 4.45 -1.56
C GLY A 103 -29.39 4.55 -2.59
N ASP A 104 -29.41 3.61 -3.54
CA ASP A 104 -30.60 3.32 -4.30
C ASP A 104 -31.63 2.87 -3.26
N GLY A 105 -32.40 3.85 -2.78
CA GLY A 105 -33.67 3.60 -2.16
C GLY A 105 -34.51 2.91 -3.22
N GLU A 106 -34.54 1.58 -3.16
CA GLU A 106 -35.73 0.83 -3.55
C GLU A 106 -36.87 1.30 -2.65
N GLU A 107 -37.44 2.45 -3.00
CA GLU A 107 -38.76 2.84 -2.55
C GLU A 107 -39.73 1.95 -3.32
N GLY A 108 -39.97 0.76 -2.74
CA GLY A 108 -41.01 -0.13 -3.21
C GLY A 108 -42.36 0.58 -3.16
N ARG A 109 -42.91 0.90 -4.33
CA ARG A 109 -44.32 0.75 -4.67
C ARG A 109 -44.60 0.97 -6.15
#